data_AF-A0AAD8EPF1-F1
#
_entry.id   AF-A0AAD8EPF1-F1
#
_cell.length_a   1.000
_cell.length_b   1.000
_cell.length_c   1.000
_cell.angle_alpha   90.00
_cell.angle_beta   90.00
_cell.angle_gamma   90.00
#
_symmetry.space_group_name_H-M   'P 1'
#
loop_
_entity.id
_entity.type
_entity.pdbx_description
1 polymer ?
#
loop_
_entity_poly.entity_id
_entity_poly.type
_entity_poly.pdbx_seq_one_letter_code
_entity_poly.pdbx_strand_id
1 'polypeptide(L)'
;MAVWTVHGEVAATLRTCEPIRVELCWGLGYNVTGMPNLVGHELQADADFTLQTFNPLIQYGCSAQLHFFLCSVYVPMCTEKVAAPIGPCRGLCESVRARCYPVLQGFGFPWPAALNCSKFPLLNNHEHMCMEGPGEVGVPPRTPLVPADIATPSVSRTLTPSRPGGNVASCSRFARASRYVYVNRTRRCNPLCEADILFERKDKEYAQAWLSVLAALCFVSSLLAVLTFVVDSGGGQARFSISGTPPLHFWHCVTI
;
A
#
# COMPACT_ATOMS: atom_id res chain seq x y z
N MET A 1 6.09 -0.74 -70.10
CA MET A 1 5.21 -0.17 -69.05
C MET A 1 5.23 -1.14 -67.89
N ALA A 2 6.01 -0.87 -66.84
CA ALA A 2 5.96 -1.66 -65.61
C ALA A 2 5.25 -0.78 -64.57
N VAL A 3 3.99 -1.10 -64.29
CA VAL A 3 3.24 -0.52 -63.18
C VAL A 3 3.61 -1.34 -61.94
N TRP A 4 4.36 -0.75 -61.02
CA TRP A 4 4.54 -1.32 -59.69
C TRP A 4 3.49 -0.70 -58.78
N THR A 5 2.47 -1.47 -58.42
CA THR A 5 1.49 -1.10 -57.41
C THR A 5 2.14 -1.09 -56.04
N VAL A 6 2.23 0.09 -55.42
CA VAL A 6 2.54 0.29 -54.01
C VAL A 6 1.39 -0.24 -53.16
N HIS A 7 1.46 -1.50 -52.73
CA HIS A 7 0.75 -1.93 -51.54
C HIS A 7 1.59 -1.53 -50.33
N GLY A 8 1.24 -0.40 -49.72
CA GLY A 8 1.76 0.02 -48.43
C GLY A 8 1.35 -0.96 -47.36
N GLU A 9 2.20 -1.95 -47.10
CA GLU A 9 2.14 -2.76 -45.90
C GLU A 9 2.61 -1.87 -44.75
N VAL A 10 1.69 -1.47 -43.87
CA VAL A 10 2.04 -0.86 -42.60
C VAL A 10 2.79 -1.93 -41.82
N ALA A 11 4.12 -1.96 -41.95
CA ALA A 11 4.97 -2.75 -41.09
C ALA A 11 4.72 -2.26 -39.66
N ALA A 12 3.90 -3.00 -38.91
CA ALA A 12 3.78 -2.80 -37.48
C ALA A 12 5.20 -2.91 -36.93
N THR A 13 5.75 -1.80 -36.42
CA THR A 13 7.06 -1.79 -35.77
C THR A 13 6.98 -2.75 -34.59
N LEU A 14 7.49 -3.97 -34.80
CA LEU A 14 7.60 -4.99 -33.78
C LEU A 14 8.41 -4.42 -32.62
N ARG A 15 7.80 -4.40 -31.44
CA ARG A 15 8.45 -3.91 -30.23
C ARG A 15 9.34 -5.01 -29.66
N THR A 16 10.58 -4.67 -29.34
CA THR A 16 11.48 -5.58 -28.64
C THR A 16 11.08 -5.66 -27.17
N CYS A 17 10.73 -6.87 -26.72
CA CYS A 17 10.50 -7.14 -25.31
C CYS A 17 11.82 -7.53 -24.62
N GLU A 18 12.00 -7.11 -23.37
CA GLU A 18 13.15 -7.46 -22.54
C GLU A 18 12.71 -8.11 -21.21
N PRO A 19 13.54 -8.98 -20.61
CA PRO A 19 13.21 -9.60 -19.33
C PRO A 19 13.07 -8.57 -18.22
N ILE A 20 12.14 -8.83 -17.30
CA ILE A 20 11.90 -7.96 -16.13
C ILE A 20 13.07 -8.09 -15.14
N ARG A 21 13.75 -6.97 -14.89
CA ARG A 21 14.85 -6.86 -13.92
C ARG A 21 14.42 -6.26 -12.58
N VAL A 22 13.22 -5.69 -12.53
CA VAL A 22 12.65 -5.05 -11.33
C VAL A 22 12.12 -6.13 -10.38
N GLU A 23 12.80 -6.35 -9.25
CA GLU A 23 12.51 -7.43 -8.30
C GLU A 23 11.09 -7.38 -7.75
N LEU A 24 10.60 -6.15 -7.47
CA LEU A 24 9.23 -5.92 -7.03
C LEU A 24 8.25 -6.60 -8.01
N CYS A 25 8.46 -6.45 -9.32
CA CYS A 25 7.52 -6.89 -10.34
C CYS A 25 7.67 -8.36 -10.79
N TRP A 26 8.36 -9.21 -10.03
CA TRP A 26 8.44 -10.63 -10.31
C TRP A 26 7.17 -11.39 -9.89
N GLY A 27 6.91 -12.53 -10.55
CA GLY A 27 5.82 -13.44 -10.17
C GLY A 27 4.40 -12.97 -10.51
N LEU A 28 4.24 -11.96 -11.38
CA LEU A 28 2.94 -11.35 -11.72
C LEU A 28 2.16 -12.07 -12.84
N GLY A 29 2.68 -13.18 -13.36
CA GLY A 29 2.10 -13.92 -14.49
C GLY A 29 2.67 -13.55 -15.87
N TYR A 30 3.62 -12.60 -15.92
CA TYR A 30 4.43 -12.30 -17.10
C TYR A 30 5.88 -12.01 -16.65
N ASN A 31 6.84 -12.22 -17.56
CA ASN A 31 8.28 -12.11 -17.27
C ASN A 31 9.05 -11.17 -18.21
N VAL A 32 8.35 -10.58 -19.19
CA VAL A 32 8.92 -9.65 -20.16
C VAL A 32 8.13 -8.35 -20.19
N THR A 33 8.85 -7.25 -20.30
CA THR A 33 8.34 -5.88 -20.40
C THR A 33 8.85 -5.22 -21.68
N GLY A 34 8.32 -4.07 -22.02
CA GLY A 34 8.77 -3.29 -23.16
C GLY A 34 8.92 -1.83 -22.76
N MET A 35 10.05 -1.23 -23.12
CA MET A 35 10.36 0.19 -22.86
C MET A 35 10.17 1.05 -24.12
N PRO A 36 9.73 2.32 -24.02
CA PRO A 36 9.37 3.04 -22.79
C PRO A 36 8.06 2.60 -22.13
N ASN A 37 7.99 2.63 -20.79
CA ASN A 37 6.77 2.26 -20.06
C ASN A 37 5.63 3.31 -20.24
N LEU A 38 4.46 3.08 -19.61
CA LEU A 38 3.29 3.96 -19.75
C LEU A 38 3.49 5.37 -19.14
N VAL A 39 4.57 5.56 -18.38
CA VAL A 39 4.90 6.82 -17.71
C VAL A 39 6.06 7.53 -18.43
N GLY A 40 6.63 6.92 -19.47
CA GLY A 40 7.70 7.48 -20.28
C GLY A 40 9.11 7.24 -19.74
N HIS A 41 9.30 6.30 -18.80
CA HIS A 41 10.67 5.87 -18.50
C HIS A 41 11.19 5.02 -19.64
N GLU A 42 12.44 5.27 -20.04
CA GLU A 42 13.14 4.53 -21.10
C GLU A 42 13.89 3.31 -20.54
N LEU A 43 14.26 3.34 -19.26
CA LEU A 43 15.03 2.28 -18.59
C LEU A 43 14.24 1.67 -17.43
N GLN A 44 14.36 0.35 -17.27
CA GLN A 44 13.75 -0.34 -16.12
C GLN A 44 14.30 0.15 -14.77
N ALA A 45 15.56 0.61 -14.72
CA ALA A 45 16.16 1.15 -13.50
C ALA A 45 15.44 2.42 -13.00
N ASP A 46 15.01 3.30 -13.91
CA ASP A 46 14.26 4.51 -13.55
C ASP A 46 12.84 4.16 -13.04
N ALA A 47 12.24 3.14 -13.66
CA ALA A 47 10.97 2.57 -13.21
C ALA A 47 11.09 1.94 -11.82
N ASP A 48 12.16 1.19 -11.55
CA ASP A 48 12.44 0.61 -10.24
C ASP A 48 12.61 1.68 -9.16
N PHE A 49 13.45 2.69 -9.40
CA PHE A 49 13.62 3.81 -8.46
C PHE A 49 12.27 4.47 -8.10
N THR A 50 11.42 4.69 -9.10
CA THR A 50 10.07 5.25 -8.87
C THR A 50 9.18 4.29 -8.09
N LEU A 51 9.19 3.00 -8.44
CA LEU A 51 8.39 1.98 -7.76
C LEU A 51 8.76 1.83 -6.29
N GLN A 52 10.04 1.93 -5.93
CA GLN A 52 10.50 1.86 -4.54
C GLN A 52 9.88 2.97 -3.66
N THR A 53 9.52 4.12 -4.24
CA THR A 53 8.83 5.19 -3.49
C THR A 53 7.43 4.80 -3.02
N PHE A 54 6.82 3.78 -3.65
CA PHE A 54 5.52 3.23 -3.26
C PHE A 54 5.62 2.13 -2.20
N ASN A 55 6.82 1.65 -1.84
CA ASN A 55 7.00 0.57 -0.85
C ASN A 55 6.25 0.81 0.47
N PRO A 56 6.25 2.02 1.08
CA PRO A 56 5.47 2.27 2.29
C PRO A 56 3.96 2.05 2.09
N LEU A 57 3.43 2.43 0.92
CA LEU A 57 2.00 2.26 0.60
C LEU A 57 1.66 0.78 0.29
N ILE A 58 2.58 0.07 -0.35
CA ILE A 58 2.47 -1.39 -0.58
C ILE A 58 2.45 -2.13 0.76
N GLN A 59 3.38 -1.82 1.66
CA GLN A 59 3.46 -2.41 3.00
C GLN A 59 2.26 -2.03 3.87
N TYR A 60 1.71 -0.83 3.70
CA TYR A 60 0.45 -0.44 4.36
C TYR A 60 -0.72 -1.36 3.96
N GLY A 61 -0.69 -1.93 2.76
CA GLY A 61 -1.66 -2.97 2.36
C GLY A 61 -3.07 -2.44 2.13
N CYS A 62 -3.23 -1.22 1.62
CA CYS A 62 -4.56 -0.64 1.33
C CYS A 62 -5.35 -1.46 0.30
N SER A 63 -4.68 -2.17 -0.61
CA SER A 63 -5.29 -2.97 -1.65
C SER A 63 -4.39 -4.16 -1.99
N ALA A 64 -4.95 -5.37 -2.08
CA ALA A 64 -4.18 -6.56 -2.48
C ALA A 64 -3.65 -6.44 -3.91
N GLN A 65 -4.37 -5.72 -4.77
CA GLN A 65 -3.98 -5.48 -6.15
C GLN A 65 -3.04 -4.29 -6.38
N LEU A 66 -2.64 -3.53 -5.33
CA LEU A 66 -1.80 -2.33 -5.51
C LEU A 66 -0.48 -2.67 -6.19
N HIS A 67 0.15 -3.76 -5.75
CA HIS A 67 1.42 -4.23 -6.28
C HIS A 67 1.34 -4.54 -7.79
N PHE A 68 0.37 -5.37 -8.17
CA PHE A 68 0.09 -5.71 -9.57
C PHE A 68 -0.23 -4.46 -10.40
N PHE A 69 -1.06 -3.55 -9.89
CA PHE A 69 -1.41 -2.31 -10.57
C PHE A 69 -0.19 -1.44 -10.85
N LEU A 70 0.68 -1.21 -9.86
CA LEU A 70 1.88 -0.39 -10.05
C LEU A 70 2.81 -1.01 -11.10
N CYS A 71 3.06 -2.32 -11.02
CA CYS A 71 3.88 -3.01 -12.02
C CYS A 71 3.25 -2.98 -13.41
N SER A 72 1.92 -3.11 -13.54
CA SER A 72 1.26 -2.99 -14.85
C SER A 72 1.40 -1.61 -15.51
N VAL A 73 1.71 -0.55 -14.73
CA VAL A 73 1.95 0.81 -15.25
C VAL A 73 3.43 1.05 -15.53
N TYR A 74 4.31 0.72 -14.58
CA TYR A 74 5.73 1.04 -14.64
C TYR A 74 6.58 -0.04 -15.34
N VAL A 75 6.13 -1.29 -15.32
CA VAL A 75 6.78 -2.46 -15.91
C VAL A 75 5.70 -3.31 -16.63
N PRO A 76 5.03 -2.74 -17.66
CA PRO A 76 3.88 -3.36 -18.32
C PRO A 76 4.23 -4.65 -19.04
N MET A 77 3.22 -5.49 -19.33
CA MET A 77 3.42 -6.70 -20.12
C MET A 77 3.76 -6.34 -21.58
N CYS A 78 4.71 -7.07 -22.16
CA CYS A 78 5.08 -6.94 -23.57
C CYS A 78 4.84 -8.23 -24.34
N THR A 79 4.42 -8.10 -25.59
CA THR A 79 4.39 -9.18 -26.56
C THR A 79 4.78 -8.64 -27.92
N GLU A 80 5.54 -9.42 -28.69
CA GLU A 80 5.99 -9.04 -30.04
C GLU A 80 4.81 -8.82 -31.01
N LYS A 81 3.63 -9.36 -30.70
CA LYS A 81 2.41 -9.22 -31.52
C LYS A 81 1.76 -7.83 -31.42
N VAL A 82 2.17 -7.01 -30.47
CA VAL A 82 1.51 -5.74 -30.14
C VAL A 82 2.56 -4.63 -30.05
N ALA A 83 2.34 -3.54 -30.79
CA ALA A 83 3.30 -2.44 -30.86
C ALA A 83 3.47 -1.67 -29.54
N ALA A 84 2.43 -1.64 -28.70
CA ALA A 84 2.43 -0.93 -27.42
C ALA A 84 2.37 -1.91 -26.22
N PRO A 85 2.96 -1.57 -25.06
CA PRO A 85 2.88 -2.39 -23.88
C PRO A 85 1.44 -2.44 -23.36
N ILE A 86 1.08 -3.59 -22.81
CA ILE A 86 -0.24 -3.84 -22.26
C ILE A 86 -0.21 -3.41 -20.79
N GLY A 87 -0.97 -2.38 -20.45
CA GLY A 87 -1.08 -1.84 -19.09
C GLY A 87 -2.33 -2.32 -18.34
N PRO A 88 -2.71 -1.67 -17.22
CA PRO A 88 -3.92 -2.02 -16.49
C PRO A 88 -5.18 -1.57 -17.21
N CYS A 89 -6.28 -2.27 -16.96
CA CYS A 89 -7.62 -1.76 -17.27
C CYS A 89 -8.04 -0.69 -16.25
N ARG A 90 -8.97 0.18 -16.64
CA ARG A 90 -9.49 1.27 -15.80
C ARG A 90 -10.14 0.74 -14.52
N GLY A 91 -10.87 -0.36 -14.59
CA GLY A 91 -11.50 -0.98 -13.42
C GLY A 91 -10.49 -1.37 -12.32
N LEU A 92 -9.33 -1.90 -12.72
CA LEU A 92 -8.23 -2.19 -11.79
C LEU A 92 -7.70 -0.92 -11.12
N CYS A 93 -7.43 0.12 -11.91
CA CYS A 93 -6.97 1.42 -11.39
C CYS A 93 -7.97 2.04 -10.41
N GLU A 94 -9.25 2.10 -10.79
CA GLU A 94 -10.31 2.70 -9.96
C GLU A 94 -10.51 1.94 -8.66
N SER A 95 -10.44 0.61 -8.73
CA SER A 95 -10.49 -0.27 -7.55
C SER A 95 -9.35 0.05 -6.57
N VAL A 96 -8.11 0.09 -7.06
CA VAL A 96 -6.93 0.40 -6.23
C VAL A 96 -7.00 1.83 -5.70
N ARG A 97 -7.33 2.79 -6.55
CA ARG A 97 -7.47 4.21 -6.17
C ARG A 97 -8.50 4.39 -5.07
N ALA A 98 -9.65 3.73 -5.15
CA ALA A 98 -10.71 3.85 -4.14
C ALA A 98 -10.27 3.44 -2.72
N ARG A 99 -9.30 2.52 -2.61
CA ARG A 99 -8.77 2.05 -1.32
C ARG A 99 -7.51 2.79 -0.89
N CYS A 100 -6.61 3.10 -1.81
CA CYS A 100 -5.30 3.64 -1.50
C CYS A 100 -5.24 5.18 -1.52
N TYR A 101 -6.12 5.85 -2.28
CA TYR A 101 -6.13 7.32 -2.30
C TYR A 101 -6.49 7.96 -0.95
N PRO A 102 -7.47 7.45 -0.16
CA PRO A 102 -7.73 7.99 1.18
C PRO A 102 -6.51 7.92 2.12
N VAL A 103 -5.65 6.91 1.94
CA VAL A 103 -4.41 6.75 2.71
C VAL A 103 -3.42 7.84 2.32
N LEU A 104 -3.17 8.02 1.02
CA LEU A 104 -2.30 9.10 0.51
C LEU A 104 -2.79 10.49 0.95
N GLN A 105 -4.10 10.73 0.84
CA GLN A 105 -4.72 11.98 1.27
C GLN A 105 -4.52 12.22 2.78
N GLY A 106 -4.58 11.17 3.59
CA GLY A 106 -4.30 11.24 5.03
C GLY A 106 -2.89 11.72 5.36
N PHE A 107 -1.93 11.47 4.47
CA PHE A 107 -0.54 11.96 4.55
C PHE A 107 -0.29 13.24 3.75
N GLY A 108 -1.34 13.86 3.18
CA GLY A 108 -1.22 15.10 2.41
C GLY A 108 -0.74 14.91 0.96
N PHE A 109 -0.69 13.68 0.46
CA PHE A 109 -0.29 13.41 -0.92
C PHE A 109 -1.51 13.30 -1.87
N PRO A 110 -1.47 13.95 -3.04
CA PRO A 110 -2.49 13.77 -4.07
C PRO A 110 -2.34 12.40 -4.75
N TRP A 111 -3.37 12.00 -5.49
CA TRP A 111 -3.25 10.84 -6.38
C TRP A 111 -2.29 11.19 -7.54
N PRO A 112 -1.23 10.40 -7.80
CA PRO A 112 -0.24 10.76 -8.82
C PRO A 112 -0.87 10.89 -10.22
N ALA A 113 -0.47 11.92 -10.96
CA ALA A 113 -0.98 12.16 -12.32
C ALA A 113 -0.61 11.03 -13.31
N ALA A 114 0.51 10.35 -13.06
CA ALA A 114 0.93 9.15 -13.79
C ALA A 114 -0.12 8.01 -13.65
N LEU A 115 -0.78 7.92 -12.50
CA LEU A 115 -1.74 6.85 -12.18
C LEU A 115 -3.20 7.27 -12.44
N ASN A 116 -3.43 8.35 -13.20
CA ASN A 116 -4.79 8.81 -13.48
C ASN A 116 -5.58 7.75 -14.28
N CYS A 117 -6.64 7.20 -13.68
CA CYS A 117 -7.41 6.10 -14.25
C CYS A 117 -8.07 6.41 -15.60
N SER A 118 -8.33 7.68 -15.91
CA SER A 118 -8.89 8.08 -17.21
C SER A 118 -7.94 7.79 -18.39
N LYS A 119 -6.64 7.60 -18.13
CA LYS A 119 -5.64 7.24 -19.14
C LYS A 119 -5.71 5.78 -19.59
N PHE A 120 -6.37 4.92 -18.81
CA PHE A 120 -6.39 3.49 -19.05
C PHE A 120 -7.65 3.04 -19.81
N PRO A 121 -7.56 1.98 -20.64
CA PRO A 121 -8.70 1.43 -21.36
C PRO A 121 -9.80 0.93 -20.42
N LEU A 122 -11.07 1.05 -20.82
CA LEU A 122 -12.21 0.64 -19.99
C LEU A 122 -12.31 -0.88 -19.84
N LEU A 123 -12.15 -1.60 -20.94
CA LEU A 123 -12.39 -3.04 -21.07
C LEU A 123 -11.25 -3.66 -21.87
N ASN A 124 -10.94 -4.92 -21.57
CA ASN A 124 -10.03 -5.72 -22.37
C ASN A 124 -10.78 -6.30 -23.58
N ASN A 125 -10.41 -5.89 -24.80
CA ASN A 125 -11.01 -6.37 -26.05
C ASN A 125 -9.97 -6.41 -27.19
N HIS A 126 -10.40 -6.75 -28.41
CA HIS A 126 -9.50 -6.87 -29.58
C HIS A 126 -8.87 -5.54 -30.02
N GLU A 127 -9.50 -4.41 -29.70
CA GLU A 127 -9.00 -3.06 -30.05
C GLU A 127 -8.08 -2.49 -28.96
N HIS A 128 -8.37 -2.82 -27.70
CA HIS A 128 -7.70 -2.33 -26.51
C HIS A 128 -7.41 -3.48 -25.55
N MET A 129 -6.15 -3.93 -25.55
CA MET A 129 -5.67 -4.92 -24.59
C MET A 129 -5.28 -4.25 -23.28
N CYS A 130 -5.76 -4.78 -22.17
CA CYS A 130 -5.40 -4.33 -20.83
C CYS A 130 -5.54 -5.46 -19.80
N MET A 131 -4.90 -5.31 -18.64
CA MET A 131 -4.92 -6.27 -17.55
C MET A 131 -5.94 -5.91 -16.47
N GLU A 132 -6.87 -6.83 -16.18
CA GLU A 132 -7.93 -6.64 -15.17
C GLU A 132 -7.44 -6.87 -13.72
N GLY A 133 -6.34 -7.58 -13.54
CA GLY A 133 -5.78 -7.94 -12.25
C GLY A 133 -6.41 -9.19 -11.62
N PRO A 134 -5.81 -9.72 -10.54
CA PRO A 134 -6.24 -10.98 -9.91
C PRO A 134 -7.53 -10.85 -9.08
N GLY A 135 -8.17 -9.69 -9.06
CA GLY A 135 -9.35 -9.41 -8.22
C GLY A 135 -8.98 -9.06 -6.77
N GLU A 136 -9.93 -8.49 -6.03
CA GLU A 136 -9.76 -8.27 -4.59
C GLU A 136 -10.16 -9.52 -3.81
N VAL A 137 -9.32 -9.93 -2.86
CA VAL A 137 -9.64 -11.02 -1.94
C VAL A 137 -10.78 -10.55 -1.01
N GLY A 138 -11.90 -11.27 -1.02
CA GLY A 138 -13.05 -10.98 -0.13
C GLY A 138 -14.13 -10.06 -0.72
N VAL A 139 -14.07 -9.74 -2.02
CA VAL A 139 -15.16 -9.07 -2.75
C VAL A 139 -15.76 -10.08 -3.74
N PRO A 140 -17.07 -10.40 -3.69
CA PRO A 140 -17.68 -11.26 -4.71
C PRO A 140 -17.51 -10.60 -6.08
N PRO A 141 -17.29 -11.38 -7.16
CA PRO A 141 -17.12 -10.84 -8.51
C PRO A 141 -18.27 -9.90 -8.83
N ARG A 142 -17.96 -8.64 -9.14
CA ARG A 142 -18.98 -7.74 -9.70
C ARG A 142 -19.35 -8.34 -11.04
N THR A 143 -20.55 -8.89 -11.12
CA THR A 143 -21.18 -9.31 -12.36
C THR A 143 -21.07 -8.15 -13.36
N PRO A 144 -20.71 -8.38 -14.64
CA PRO A 144 -20.65 -7.33 -15.62
C PRO A 144 -22.01 -6.61 -15.65
N LEU A 145 -21.98 -5.28 -15.56
CA LEU A 145 -23.15 -4.44 -15.78
C LEU A 145 -23.59 -4.65 -17.24
N VAL A 146 -24.50 -5.59 -17.45
CA VAL A 146 -25.27 -5.71 -18.69
C VAL A 146 -26.14 -4.45 -18.79
N PRO A 147 -26.26 -3.82 -19.97
CA PRO A 147 -27.11 -2.65 -20.14
C PRO A 147 -28.56 -2.97 -19.75
N ALA A 148 -29.11 -2.15 -18.86
CA ALA A 148 -30.51 -2.23 -18.47
C ALA A 148 -31.38 -1.70 -19.61
N ASP A 149 -31.95 -2.58 -20.41
CA ASP A 149 -33.04 -2.24 -21.31
C ASP A 149 -34.25 -3.17 -21.10
N ILE A 150 -35.32 -2.53 -20.61
CA ILE A 150 -36.75 -2.77 -20.88
C ILE A 150 -37.41 -3.99 -20.21
N ALA A 151 -38.14 -3.75 -19.11
CA ALA A 151 -39.59 -4.04 -18.98
C ALA A 151 -40.18 -3.77 -17.55
N THR A 152 -40.81 -2.58 -17.40
CA THR A 152 -42.16 -2.33 -16.79
C THR A 152 -42.50 -2.62 -15.30
N PRO A 153 -43.58 -1.99 -14.76
CA PRO A 153 -43.59 -1.43 -13.39
C PRO A 153 -44.48 -2.15 -12.35
N SER A 154 -44.29 -1.70 -11.09
CA SER A 154 -45.20 -1.75 -9.94
C SER A 154 -45.58 -3.12 -9.34
N VAL A 155 -45.04 -3.40 -8.15
CA VAL A 155 -45.83 -3.97 -7.04
C VAL A 155 -45.48 -3.21 -5.77
N SER A 156 -46.45 -2.44 -5.27
CA SER A 156 -46.44 -1.82 -3.95
C SER A 156 -46.87 -2.81 -2.87
N ARG A 157 -46.60 -2.42 -1.61
CA ARG A 157 -47.04 -2.97 -0.30
C ARG A 157 -45.98 -3.88 0.36
N THR A 158 -45.58 -3.70 1.61
CA THR A 158 -46.18 -2.92 2.72
C THR A 158 -45.14 -2.71 3.81
N LEU A 159 -45.13 -1.52 4.39
CA LEU A 159 -44.57 -1.22 5.71
C LEU A 159 -45.31 -2.05 6.79
N THR A 160 -44.60 -2.56 7.78
CA THR A 160 -45.01 -2.37 9.19
C THR A 160 -43.82 -2.45 10.17
N PRO A 161 -43.94 -1.80 11.35
CA PRO A 161 -42.83 -1.28 12.14
C PRO A 161 -42.74 -1.86 13.57
N SER A 162 -41.55 -1.86 14.18
CA SER A 162 -41.45 -1.94 15.66
C SER A 162 -40.14 -1.38 16.23
N ARG A 163 -40.30 -0.15 16.75
CA ARG A 163 -39.63 0.53 17.89
C ARG A 163 -38.23 1.15 17.76
N PRO A 164 -38.02 2.25 18.54
CA PRO A 164 -37.09 3.31 18.22
C PRO A 164 -35.87 3.33 19.16
N GLY A 165 -34.73 3.79 18.64
CA GLY A 165 -33.62 4.23 19.48
C GLY A 165 -32.26 3.80 18.96
N GLY A 166 -31.49 4.79 18.49
CA GLY A 166 -30.04 4.68 18.33
C GLY A 166 -29.61 4.52 16.88
N ASN A 167 -29.20 5.64 16.27
CA ASN A 167 -28.29 5.62 15.12
C ASN A 167 -26.99 4.94 15.57
N VAL A 168 -26.90 3.62 15.44
CA VAL A 168 -25.62 2.92 15.61
C VAL A 168 -24.88 3.12 14.31
N ALA A 169 -24.11 4.20 14.24
CA ALA A 169 -23.09 4.37 13.24
C ALA A 169 -22.10 3.21 13.38
N SER A 170 -22.29 2.18 12.57
CA SER A 170 -21.53 0.94 12.66
C SER A 170 -20.30 1.02 11.77
N CYS A 171 -19.17 0.53 12.27
CA CYS A 171 -17.90 0.47 11.54
C CYS A 171 -17.86 -0.69 10.52
N SER A 172 -19.00 -1.01 9.92
CA SER A 172 -19.22 -2.13 9.01
C SER A 172 -18.44 -2.04 7.70
N ARG A 173 -17.88 -0.87 7.38
CA ARG A 173 -17.03 -0.64 6.20
C ARG A 173 -15.64 -1.29 6.30
N PHE A 174 -15.16 -1.59 7.50
CA PHE A 174 -13.84 -2.19 7.69
C PHE A 174 -13.91 -3.73 7.62
N ALA A 175 -12.91 -4.37 7.02
CA ALA A 175 -12.85 -5.83 6.82
C ALA A 175 -13.04 -6.65 8.12
N ARG A 176 -12.78 -6.05 9.28
CA ARG A 176 -13.04 -6.60 10.61
C ARG A 176 -13.78 -5.58 11.48
N ALA A 177 -15.03 -5.30 11.15
CA ALA A 177 -15.86 -4.31 11.83
C ALA A 177 -15.93 -4.47 13.36
N SER A 178 -15.81 -5.71 13.87
CA SER A 178 -15.76 -6.01 15.31
C SER A 178 -14.52 -5.49 16.04
N ARG A 179 -13.47 -5.09 15.31
CA ARG A 179 -12.23 -4.52 15.87
C ARG A 179 -12.21 -2.99 15.89
N TYR A 180 -13.35 -2.35 15.62
CA TYR A 180 -13.48 -0.90 15.59
C TYR A 180 -14.68 -0.42 16.40
N VAL A 181 -14.53 0.68 17.12
CA VAL A 181 -15.60 1.36 17.84
C VAL A 181 -15.87 2.72 17.20
N TYR A 182 -17.15 3.02 16.97
CA TYR A 182 -17.55 4.32 16.46
C TYR A 182 -17.60 5.34 17.59
N VAL A 183 -16.86 6.43 17.41
CA VAL A 183 -16.81 7.52 18.39
C VAL A 183 -17.68 8.67 17.88
N ASN A 184 -18.85 8.87 18.50
CA ASN A 184 -19.82 9.90 18.11
C ASN A 184 -19.23 11.32 18.09
N ARG A 185 -18.28 11.63 18.99
CA ARG A 185 -17.65 12.97 19.06
C ARG A 185 -16.82 13.30 17.82
N THR A 186 -16.08 12.33 17.29
CA THR A 186 -15.18 12.53 16.14
C THR A 186 -15.82 12.10 14.82
N ARG A 187 -16.99 11.43 14.89
CA ARG A 187 -17.65 10.76 13.76
C ARG A 187 -16.73 9.79 13.02
N ARG A 188 -15.76 9.20 13.73
CA ARG A 188 -14.77 8.27 13.18
C ARG A 188 -14.81 6.92 13.91
N CYS A 189 -14.42 5.90 13.17
CA CYS A 189 -14.16 4.56 13.70
C CYS A 189 -12.71 4.47 14.15
N ASN A 190 -12.50 4.17 15.43
CA ASN A 190 -11.17 3.94 15.98
C ASN A 190 -10.97 2.45 16.28
N PRO A 191 -9.77 1.90 16.09
CA PRO A 191 -9.48 0.53 16.46
C PRO A 191 -9.62 0.34 17.98
N LEU A 192 -10.03 -0.86 18.43
CA LEU A 192 -10.00 -1.21 19.84
C LEU A 192 -8.54 -1.27 20.34
N CYS A 193 -8.32 -0.96 21.62
CA CYS A 193 -6.99 -0.93 22.24
C CYS A 193 -6.22 -2.25 22.09
N GLU A 194 -6.92 -3.38 22.11
CA GLU A 194 -6.34 -4.73 21.98
C GLU A 194 -6.40 -5.27 20.53
N ALA A 195 -6.84 -4.48 19.56
CA ALA A 195 -7.00 -4.98 18.20
C ALA A 195 -5.64 -5.29 17.53
N ASP A 196 -5.51 -6.49 16.97
CA ASP A 196 -4.34 -6.91 16.20
C ASP A 196 -4.52 -6.55 14.72
N ILE A 197 -4.43 -5.24 14.41
CA ILE A 197 -4.68 -4.73 13.05
C ILE A 197 -3.36 -4.44 12.32
N LEU A 198 -2.46 -3.70 12.97
CA LEU A 198 -1.15 -3.33 12.42
C LEU A 198 -0.02 -4.26 12.86
N PHE A 199 -0.19 -4.90 14.02
CA PHE A 199 0.79 -5.80 14.64
C PHE A 199 0.06 -7.01 15.19
N GLU A 200 0.63 -8.20 14.99
CA GLU A 200 0.10 -9.43 15.54
C GLU A 200 0.40 -9.51 17.04
N ARG A 201 -0.34 -10.34 17.79
CA ARG A 201 -0.15 -10.48 19.24
C ARG A 201 1.29 -10.84 19.61
N LYS A 202 1.91 -11.67 18.76
CA LYS A 202 3.30 -12.09 18.88
C LYS A 202 4.27 -10.89 18.82
N ASP A 203 4.03 -9.94 17.91
CA ASP A 203 4.89 -8.76 17.75
C ASP A 203 4.79 -7.83 18.95
N LYS A 204 3.58 -7.69 19.51
CA LYS A 204 3.34 -6.91 20.73
C LYS A 204 4.05 -7.52 21.93
N GLU A 205 4.01 -8.85 22.06
CA GLU A 205 4.70 -9.59 23.12
C GLU A 205 6.22 -9.44 23.03
N TYR A 206 6.79 -9.51 21.82
CA TYR A 206 8.22 -9.25 21.62
C TYR A 206 8.61 -7.82 22.01
N ALA A 207 7.85 -6.82 21.55
CA ALA A 207 8.12 -5.42 21.89
C ALA A 207 8.03 -5.18 23.40
N GLN A 208 7.01 -5.73 24.07
CA GLN A 208 6.84 -5.60 25.51
C GLN A 208 7.98 -6.28 26.29
N ALA A 209 8.39 -7.48 25.89
CA ALA A 209 9.51 -8.17 26.51
C ALA A 209 10.80 -7.34 26.39
N TRP A 210 11.10 -6.82 25.19
CA TRP A 210 12.29 -6.02 24.95
C TRP A 210 12.30 -4.71 25.76
N LEU A 211 11.19 -3.98 25.76
CA LEU A 211 11.03 -2.76 26.55
C LEU A 211 11.16 -3.01 28.05
N SER A 212 10.65 -4.15 28.55
CA SER A 212 10.79 -4.51 29.97
C SER A 212 12.25 -4.78 30.36
N VAL A 213 13.02 -5.43 29.47
CA VAL A 213 14.44 -5.69 29.69
C VAL A 213 15.24 -4.38 29.70
N LEU A 214 15.00 -3.50 28.73
CA LEU A 214 15.64 -2.18 28.69
C LEU A 214 15.32 -1.37 29.94
N ALA A 215 14.05 -1.31 30.35
CA ALA A 215 13.63 -0.57 31.54
C ALA A 215 14.32 -1.08 32.81
N ALA A 216 14.43 -2.41 32.98
CA ALA A 216 15.12 -3.02 34.11
C ALA A 216 16.61 -2.67 34.14
N LEU A 217 17.29 -2.74 32.98
CA LEU A 217 18.70 -2.37 32.86
C LEU A 217 18.94 -0.89 33.19
N CYS A 218 18.07 0.01 32.72
CA CYS A 218 18.13 1.44 33.03
C CYS A 218 17.90 1.71 34.52
N PHE A 219 16.95 1.00 35.13
CA PHE A 219 16.67 1.14 36.56
C PHE A 219 17.86 0.71 37.41
N VAL A 220 18.46 -0.44 37.09
CA VAL A 220 19.65 -0.95 37.81
C VAL A 220 20.84 -0.01 37.61
N SER A 221 21.07 0.51 36.40
CA SER A 221 22.19 1.44 36.16
C SER A 221 22.01 2.75 36.93
N SER A 222 20.78 3.29 36.96
CA SER A 222 20.45 4.50 37.71
C SER A 222 20.59 4.29 39.21
N LEU A 223 20.14 3.14 39.73
CA LEU A 223 20.26 2.81 41.15
C LEU A 223 21.73 2.67 41.56
N LEU A 224 22.56 2.00 40.77
CA LEU A 224 23.99 1.87 41.03
C LEU A 224 24.67 3.25 41.03
N ALA A 225 24.36 4.12 40.07
CA ALA A 225 24.91 5.47 40.04
C ALA A 225 24.55 6.28 41.29
N VAL A 226 23.28 6.22 41.73
CA VAL A 226 22.85 6.90 42.96
C VAL A 226 23.56 6.33 44.18
N LEU A 227 23.68 5.00 44.28
CA LEU A 227 24.39 4.35 45.38
C LEU A 227 25.87 4.76 45.42
N THR A 228 26.55 4.85 44.28
CA THR A 228 27.94 5.31 44.24
C THR A 228 28.07 6.76 44.70
N PHE A 229 27.14 7.65 44.31
CA PHE A 229 27.13 9.03 44.79
C PHE A 229 26.86 9.13 46.30
N VAL A 230 25.96 8.30 46.84
CA VAL A 230 25.62 8.29 48.28
C VAL A 230 26.78 7.76 49.13
N VAL A 231 27.47 6.71 48.66
CA VAL A 231 28.64 6.17 49.36
C VAL A 231 29.81 7.17 49.33
N ASP A 232 30.03 7.84 48.20
CA ASP A 232 31.07 8.86 48.04
C ASP A 232 30.80 10.12 48.89
N SER A 233 29.53 10.50 49.07
CA SER A 233 29.15 11.64 49.93
C SER A 233 29.14 11.33 51.43
N GLY A 234 29.09 10.05 51.83
CA GLY A 234 29.16 9.61 53.24
C GLY A 234 30.58 9.41 53.78
N GLY A 235 31.58 9.26 52.90
CA GLY A 235 33.00 9.23 53.27
C GLY A 235 33.61 10.62 53.12
N GLY A 236 33.90 11.31 54.22
CA GLY A 236 34.40 12.69 54.25
C GLY A 236 35.78 12.93 53.63
N GLN A 237 35.91 12.76 52.32
CA GLN A 237 37.02 13.31 51.54
C GLN A 237 36.56 13.63 50.12
N ALA A 238 36.11 14.88 49.93
CA ALA A 238 35.96 15.48 48.63
C ALA A 238 37.26 15.31 47.81
N ARG A 239 37.23 14.46 46.79
CA ARG A 239 38.12 14.55 45.62
C ARG A 239 37.31 14.33 44.35
N PHE A 240 36.63 15.41 43.96
CA PHE A 240 36.26 15.65 42.58
C PHE A 240 37.54 15.87 41.77
N SER A 241 38.20 14.80 41.35
CA SER A 241 39.19 14.82 40.26
C SER A 241 38.68 13.91 39.15
N ILE A 242 37.70 14.42 38.41
CA ILE A 242 37.39 13.92 37.06
C ILE A 242 38.54 14.38 36.16
N SER A 243 39.60 13.59 36.10
CA SER A 243 40.54 13.63 34.97
C SER A 243 40.19 12.45 34.07
N GLY A 244 39.64 12.78 32.90
CA GLY A 244 39.48 11.85 31.79
C GLY A 244 38.11 11.17 31.70
N THR A 245 37.23 11.82 30.93
CA THR A 245 36.01 11.29 30.29
C THR A 245 34.80 11.01 31.21
N PRO A 246 33.68 11.77 31.05
CA PRO A 246 32.45 11.45 31.76
C PRO A 246 31.87 10.12 31.25
N PRO A 247 31.03 9.42 32.03
CA PRO A 247 30.29 8.24 31.58
C PRO A 247 29.14 8.60 30.59
N LEU A 248 29.33 9.64 29.77
CA LEU A 248 28.43 9.97 28.67
C LEU A 248 28.49 8.91 27.55
N HIS A 249 29.54 8.08 27.50
CA HIS A 249 29.61 6.98 26.53
C HIS A 249 28.81 5.73 26.91
N PHE A 250 28.40 5.56 28.17
CA PHE A 250 27.53 4.42 28.55
C PHE A 250 26.03 4.73 28.34
N TRP A 251 25.66 6.00 28.28
CA TRP A 251 24.28 6.44 28.04
C TRP A 251 23.92 6.63 26.56
N HIS A 252 24.90 6.52 25.66
CA HIS A 252 24.63 6.48 24.21
C HIS A 252 24.04 5.14 23.73
N CYS A 253 24.00 4.10 24.57
CA CYS A 253 23.45 2.79 24.20
C CYS A 253 21.98 2.55 24.58
N VAL A 254 21.33 3.47 25.30
CA VAL A 254 19.94 3.29 25.77
C VAL A 254 18.90 3.95 24.85
N THR A 255 19.35 4.76 23.89
CA THR A 255 18.48 5.44 22.92
C THR A 255 18.95 5.18 21.49
N ILE A 256 18.62 4.00 20.96
CA ILE A 256 18.27 3.79 19.55
C ILE A 256 17.00 2.94 19.54
#